data_AF-A0A355F1W3-F1
#
_entry.id   AF-A0A355F1W3-F1
#
_cell.length_a   1.000
_cell.length_b   1.000
_cell.length_c   1.000
_cell.angle_alpha   90.00
_cell.angle_beta   90.00
_cell.angle_gamma   90.00
#
_symmetry.space_group_name_H-M   'P 1'
#
loop_
_entity.id
_entity.type
_entity.pdbx_description
1 polymer ?
#
loop_
_entity_poly.entity_id
_entity_poly.type
_entity_poly.pdbx_seq_one_letter_code
_entity_poly.pdbx_strand_id
1 'polypeptide(L)'
;ATFFHVSTLPAAIREPLLRDFELEDLPNHTWYGDGSPIEPEVAEHLRQAYRREMVAPPWQEGDILLIDNMLAAHARSPFTGPRKVLVAMADPHTRDDV
;
A
#
# COMPACT_ATOMS: atom_id res chain seq x y z
N ALA A 1 -1.06 4.81 -2.02
CA ALA A 1 -1.39 3.59 -1.26
C ALA A 1 -1.39 3.96 0.22
N THR A 2 -2.24 3.36 1.04
CA THR A 2 -2.30 3.62 2.48
C THR A 2 -2.59 2.30 3.19
N PHE A 3 -3.78 1.76 3.00
CA PHE A 3 -4.21 0.43 3.45
C PHE A 3 -5.24 -0.13 2.44
N PHE A 4 -5.61 -1.40 2.60
CA PHE A 4 -6.60 -2.06 1.75
C PHE A 4 -8.00 -1.51 2.00
N HIS A 5 -8.53 -0.78 1.03
CA HIS A 5 -9.83 -0.14 1.15
C HIS A 5 -10.53 -0.10 -0.20
N VAL A 6 -11.83 -0.34 -0.22
CA VAL A 6 -12.68 -0.34 -1.43
C VAL A 6 -12.47 0.89 -2.32
N SER A 7 -12.23 2.06 -1.72
CA SER A 7 -11.99 3.30 -2.46
C SER A 7 -10.67 3.34 -3.24
N THR A 8 -9.71 2.45 -2.93
CA THR A 8 -8.45 2.31 -3.67
C THR A 8 -8.60 1.50 -4.96
N LEU A 9 -9.73 0.79 -5.13
CA LEU A 9 -10.03 0.04 -6.34
C LEU A 9 -10.44 0.99 -7.47
N PRO A 10 -10.07 0.68 -8.73
CA PRO A 10 -10.60 1.37 -9.90
C PRO A 10 -12.12 1.30 -9.92
N ALA A 11 -12.79 2.35 -10.42
CA ALA A 11 -14.25 2.45 -10.46
C ALA A 11 -14.91 1.22 -11.10
N ALA A 12 -14.36 0.71 -12.21
CA ALA A 12 -14.84 -0.47 -12.91
C ALA A 12 -14.88 -1.77 -12.06
N ILE A 13 -14.05 -1.85 -11.00
CA ILE A 13 -14.05 -2.97 -10.05
C ILE A 13 -14.86 -2.62 -8.81
N ARG A 14 -14.74 -1.37 -8.35
CA ARG A 14 -15.37 -0.87 -7.14
C ARG A 14 -16.89 -0.85 -7.22
N GLU A 15 -17.43 -0.36 -8.33
CA GLU A 15 -18.88 -0.13 -8.49
C GLU A 15 -19.69 -1.43 -8.51
N PRO A 16 -19.30 -2.51 -9.22
CA PRO A 16 -19.98 -3.79 -9.10
C PRO A 16 -19.92 -4.37 -7.69
N LEU A 17 -18.75 -4.29 -7.03
CA LEU A 17 -18.60 -4.81 -5.66
C LEU A 17 -19.54 -4.11 -4.68
N LEU A 18 -19.65 -2.78 -4.74
CA LEU A 18 -20.55 -2.00 -3.88
C LEU A 18 -22.04 -2.16 -4.22
N ARG A 19 -22.35 -2.69 -5.41
CA ARG A 19 -23.73 -2.99 -5.80
C ARG A 19 -24.19 -4.35 -5.27
N ASP A 20 -23.29 -5.32 -5.32
CA ASP A 20 -23.63 -6.73 -5.13
C ASP A 20 -23.35 -7.22 -3.69
N PHE A 21 -22.58 -6.48 -2.90
CA PHE A 21 -22.19 -6.84 -1.54
C PHE A 21 -22.37 -5.68 -0.56
N GLU A 22 -22.68 -6.02 0.69
CA GLU A 22 -22.57 -5.09 1.82
C GLU A 22 -21.09 -4.79 2.12
N LEU A 23 -20.82 -3.66 2.79
CA LEU A 23 -19.45 -3.19 3.03
C LEU A 23 -18.62 -4.17 3.87
N GLU A 24 -19.26 -4.88 4.79
CA GLU A 24 -18.66 -5.85 5.71
C GLU A 24 -18.27 -7.14 4.99
N ASP A 25 -18.94 -7.46 3.88
CA ASP A 25 -18.69 -8.66 3.06
C ASP A 25 -17.62 -8.42 1.99
N LEU A 26 -17.13 -7.18 1.85
CA LEU A 26 -16.09 -6.86 0.89
C LEU A 26 -14.75 -7.48 1.28
N PRO A 27 -14.01 -8.07 0.33
CA PRO A 27 -12.74 -8.75 0.63
C PRO A 27 -11.63 -7.81 1.12
N ASN A 28 -11.74 -6.49 0.88
CA ASN A 28 -10.74 -5.49 1.22
C ASN A 28 -11.41 -4.17 1.63
N HIS A 29 -11.89 -4.11 2.87
CA HIS A 29 -12.44 -2.88 3.47
C HIS A 29 -11.96 -2.73 4.92
N THR A 30 -11.06 -1.75 5.13
CA THR A 30 -10.47 -1.48 6.46
C THR A 30 -11.37 -0.56 7.27
N TRP A 31 -11.55 -0.88 8.55
CA TRP A 31 -12.31 -0.13 9.55
C TRP A 31 -11.38 0.32 10.69
N TYR A 32 -11.85 1.21 11.57
CA TYR A 32 -11.17 1.45 12.84
C TYR A 32 -11.19 0.19 13.72
N GLY A 33 -10.32 0.14 14.74
CA GLY A 33 -10.20 -1.04 15.62
C GLY A 33 -11.45 -1.36 16.45
N ASP A 34 -12.39 -0.43 16.55
CA ASP A 34 -13.71 -0.61 17.16
C ASP A 34 -14.80 -1.02 16.16
N GLY A 35 -14.46 -1.16 14.88
CA GLY A 35 -15.39 -1.50 13.80
C GLY A 35 -16.14 -0.31 13.22
N SER A 36 -15.87 0.93 13.63
CA SER A 36 -16.48 2.12 13.01
C SER A 36 -15.81 2.47 11.67
N PRO A 37 -16.56 3.06 10.70
CA PRO A 37 -16.02 3.32 9.36
C PRO A 37 -14.97 4.44 9.42
N ILE A 38 -13.91 4.30 8.62
CA ILE A 38 -12.94 5.38 8.44
C ILE A 38 -13.54 6.44 7.51
N GLU A 39 -13.54 7.68 7.95
CA GLU A 39 -14.08 8.80 7.19
C GLU A 39 -13.28 9.02 5.89
N PRO A 40 -13.96 9.37 4.77
CA PRO A 40 -13.30 9.63 3.49
C PRO A 40 -12.16 10.66 3.58
N GLU A 41 -12.37 11.70 4.38
CA GLU A 41 -11.42 12.80 4.59
C GLU A 41 -10.16 12.32 5.33
N VAL A 42 -10.31 11.45 6.32
CA VAL A 42 -9.18 10.85 7.06
C VAL A 42 -8.38 9.95 6.12
N ALA A 43 -9.05 9.08 5.36
CA ALA A 43 -8.39 8.21 4.40
C ALA A 43 -7.64 9.02 3.33
N GLU A 44 -8.21 10.13 2.86
CA GLU A 44 -7.53 10.99 1.89
C GLU A 44 -6.37 11.78 2.50
N HIS A 45 -6.51 12.26 3.74
CA HIS A 45 -5.41 12.90 4.47
C HIS A 45 -4.19 11.96 4.56
N LEU A 46 -4.41 10.70 4.95
CA LEU A 46 -3.35 9.69 5.01
C LEU A 46 -2.75 9.40 3.62
N ARG A 47 -3.56 9.29 2.56
CA ARG A 47 -3.04 9.15 1.18
C ARG A 47 -2.17 10.32 0.78
N GLN A 48 -2.56 11.54 1.13
CA GLN A 48 -1.77 12.73 0.83
C GLN A 48 -0.43 12.72 1.57
N ALA A 49 -0.41 12.33 2.85
CA ALA A 49 0.83 12.17 3.60
C ALA A 49 1.78 11.17 2.91
N TYR A 50 1.27 9.98 2.54
CA TYR A 50 2.06 8.99 1.81
C TYR A 50 2.59 9.51 0.47
N ARG A 51 1.77 10.26 -0.29
CA ARG A 51 2.19 10.82 -1.58
C ARG A 51 3.25 11.91 -1.42
N ARG A 52 3.17 12.75 -0.39
CA ARG A 52 4.13 13.84 -0.13
C ARG A 52 5.50 13.29 0.24
N GLU A 53 5.54 12.23 1.03
CA GLU A 53 6.79 11.60 1.49
C GLU A 53 7.28 10.46 0.57
N MET A 54 6.62 10.25 -0.57
CA MET A 54 6.95 9.15 -1.48
C MET A 54 8.28 9.41 -2.19
N VAL A 55 9.20 8.46 -2.08
CA VAL A 55 10.42 8.39 -2.89
C VAL A 55 10.28 7.24 -3.89
N ALA A 56 10.29 7.57 -5.19
CA ALA A 56 10.05 6.61 -6.26
C ALA A 56 10.98 6.83 -7.48
N PRO A 57 12.30 6.70 -7.31
CA PRO A 57 13.22 6.74 -8.43
C PRO A 57 12.91 5.60 -9.42
N PRO A 58 13.06 5.83 -10.74
CA PRO A 58 12.88 4.78 -11.72
C PRO A 58 13.96 3.71 -11.53
N TRP A 59 13.54 2.45 -11.52
CA TRP A 59 14.45 1.30 -11.47
C TRP A 59 15.35 1.24 -12.70
N GLN A 60 16.64 1.03 -12.49
CA GLN A 60 17.61 0.67 -13.50
C GLN A 60 18.15 -0.74 -13.24
N GLU A 61 18.64 -1.39 -14.28
CA GLU A 61 19.26 -2.70 -14.15
C GLU A 61 20.51 -2.61 -13.28
N GLY A 62 20.61 -3.50 -12.28
CA GLY A 62 21.71 -3.51 -11.31
C GLY A 62 21.45 -2.68 -10.04
N ASP A 63 20.37 -1.89 -9.98
CA ASP A 63 20.00 -1.16 -8.76
C ASP A 63 19.69 -2.12 -7.60
N ILE A 64 20.13 -1.74 -6.40
CA ILE A 64 19.79 -2.40 -5.14
C ILE A 64 19.11 -1.37 -4.24
N LEU A 65 17.91 -1.71 -3.77
CA LEU A 65 17.20 -0.92 -2.77
C LEU A 65 17.21 -1.69 -1.45
N LEU A 66 17.85 -1.11 -0.42
CA LEU A 66 17.75 -1.58 0.95
C LEU A 66 16.63 -0.82 1.65
N ILE A 67 15.73 -1.55 2.30
CA ILE A 67 14.58 -0.99 3.01
C ILE A 67 14.66 -1.44 4.46
N ASP A 68 14.65 -0.49 5.39
CA ASP A 68 14.32 -0.77 6.78
C ASP A 68 12.81 -1.03 6.87
N ASN A 69 12.42 -2.29 7.06
CA ASN A 69 11.02 -2.71 7.03
C ASN A 69 10.20 -2.14 8.20
N MET A 70 10.85 -1.64 9.26
CA MET A 70 10.17 -1.00 10.39
C MET A 70 9.87 0.47 10.13
N LEU A 71 10.69 1.15 9.33
CA LEU A 71 10.62 2.59 9.11
C LEU A 71 9.97 2.98 7.78
N ALA A 72 9.90 2.07 6.81
CA ALA A 72 9.46 2.39 5.46
C ALA A 72 8.29 1.51 5.00
N ALA A 73 7.21 2.18 4.58
CA ALA A 73 6.19 1.55 3.76
C ALA A 73 6.63 1.53 2.29
N HIS A 74 6.41 0.41 1.61
CA HIS A 74 6.74 0.26 0.19
C HIS A 74 5.53 -0.21 -0.62
N ALA A 75 5.51 0.18 -1.89
CA ALA A 75 4.42 -0.15 -2.81
C ALA A 75 4.96 -0.26 -4.24
N ARG A 76 4.06 -0.50 -5.19
CA ARG A 76 4.39 -0.61 -6.60
C ARG A 76 3.44 0.24 -7.44
N SER A 77 3.99 1.12 -8.26
CA SER A 77 3.22 1.80 -9.31
C SER A 77 2.77 0.81 -10.39
N PRO A 78 1.67 1.07 -11.10
CA PRO A 78 1.33 0.32 -12.31
C PRO A 78 2.50 0.33 -13.30
N PHE A 79 2.68 -0.76 -14.04
CA PHE A 79 3.70 -0.89 -15.07
C PHE A 79 3.15 -1.72 -16.24
N THR A 80 3.80 -1.60 -17.40
CA THR A 80 3.51 -2.39 -18.60
C THR A 80 4.79 -3.07 -19.11
N GLY A 81 4.64 -4.16 -19.87
CA GLY A 81 5.77 -4.91 -20.40
C GLY A 81 6.54 -5.74 -19.36
N PRO A 82 7.66 -6.35 -19.76
CA PRO A 82 8.47 -7.19 -18.88
C PRO A 82 9.14 -6.36 -17.78
N ARG A 83 8.99 -6.79 -16.52
CA ARG A 83 9.68 -6.22 -15.37
C ARG A 83 10.03 -7.32 -14.36
N LYS A 84 11.29 -7.40 -13.95
CA LYS A 84 11.75 -8.36 -12.93
C LYS A 84 12.49 -7.60 -11.82
N VAL A 85 11.94 -7.67 -10.62
CA VAL A 85 12.59 -7.21 -9.38
C VAL A 85 12.60 -8.38 -8.43
N LEU A 86 13.78 -8.67 -7.86
CA LEU A 86 13.97 -9.74 -6.89
C LEU A 86 13.97 -9.16 -5.48
N VAL A 87 13.58 -9.97 -4.50
CA VAL A 87 13.56 -9.62 -3.09
C VAL A 87 14.31 -10.69 -2.31
N ALA A 88 15.10 -10.25 -1.33
CA ALA A 88 15.64 -11.08 -0.27
C ALA A 88 15.28 -10.41 1.06
N MET A 89 14.70 -11.19 1.99
CA MET A 89 14.41 -10.72 3.35
C MET A 89 15.65 -10.97 4.21
N ALA A 90 16.01 -9.98 5.02
CA ALA A 90 16.99 -10.14 6.08
C ALA A 90 16.29 -10.51 7.39
N ASP A 91 17.03 -11.14 8.30
CA ASP A 91 16.58 -11.29 9.68
C ASP A 91 16.49 -9.92 10.37
N PRO A 92 15.63 -9.77 11.39
CA PRO A 92 15.61 -8.57 12.23
C PRO A 92 17.00 -8.29 12.79
N HIS A 93 17.44 -7.04 12.67
CA HIS A 93 18.75 -6.61 13.12
C HIS A 93 18.62 -5.28 13.85
N THR A 94 19.32 -5.15 14.97
CA THR A 94 19.39 -3.94 15.77
C THR A 94 20.80 -3.37 15.71
N ARG A 95 20.96 -2.09 16.05
CA ARG A 95 22.29 -1.45 16.06
C ARG A 95 23.25 -2.05 17.07
N ASP A 96 22.74 -2.72 18.11
CA ASP A 96 23.54 -3.31 19.18
C ASP A 96 24.17 -4.65 18.77
N ASP A 97 23.78 -5.20 17.62
CA ASP A 97 24.27 -6.47 17.09
C ASP A 97 25.60 -6.33 16.32
N VAL A 98 26.22 -5.14 16.30
CA VAL A 98 27.45 -4.79 15.55
C VAL A 98 28.58 -4.35 16.48
#